data_AF-A0A6P8G8D4-F1
#
_entry.id   AF-A0A6P8G8D4-F1
#
_cell.length_a   1.000
_cell.length_b   1.000
_cell.length_c   1.000
_cell.angle_alpha   90.00
_cell.angle_beta   90.00
_cell.angle_gamma   90.00
#
_symmetry.space_group_name_H-M   'P 1'
#
loop_
_entity.id
_entity.type
_entity.pdbx_description
1 polymer ?
#
loop_
_entity_poly.entity_id
_entity_poly.type
_entity_poly.pdbx_seq_one_letter_code
_entity_poly.pdbx_strand_id
1 'polypeptide(L)'
;MDKFRAVMNLVQKWQTTLGLGLIPLLTAGAEHVFSTFAFKCPCSEWSFLYGTVSLLVPAAALLILGYMISNKTWKLFTGLCLNKSKRFRFKSMCGCLGVFLQITMTAMVAPVSWIAIALLNGVYFECNITGSNVTHLKSYLCHGRSDSCQTELHKLQLPCDKTAADRDAILTTIRAQSQVSE
;
A
#
# COMPACT_ATOMS: atom_id res chain seq x y z
N MET A 1 -9.74 33.93 -21.94
CA MET A 1 -8.78 33.78 -20.82
C MET A 1 -9.48 33.77 -19.46
N ASP A 2 -10.62 34.46 -19.30
CA ASP A 2 -11.32 34.60 -18.02
C ASP A 2 -11.96 33.32 -17.49
N LYS A 3 -12.41 32.44 -18.40
CA LYS A 3 -12.96 31.12 -18.02
C LYS A 3 -11.89 30.21 -17.40
N PHE A 4 -10.66 30.26 -17.89
CA PHE A 4 -9.53 29.53 -17.28
C PHE A 4 -9.22 30.05 -15.88
N ARG A 5 -9.27 31.37 -15.68
CA ARG A 5 -9.06 32.00 -14.37
C ARG A 5 -10.17 31.62 -13.38
N ALA A 6 -11.43 31.55 -13.84
CA ALA A 6 -12.55 31.09 -13.02
C ALA A 6 -12.38 29.62 -12.58
N VAL A 7 -11.94 28.75 -13.50
CA VAL A 7 -11.64 27.35 -13.19
C VAL A 7 -10.48 27.23 -12.21
N MET A 8 -9.38 27.96 -12.38
CA MET A 8 -8.27 27.93 -11.41
C MET A 8 -8.68 28.43 -10.03
N ASN A 9 -9.51 29.48 -9.96
CA ASN A 9 -10.03 29.98 -8.69
C ASN A 9 -10.93 28.95 -7.98
N LEU A 10 -11.73 28.19 -8.75
CA LEU A 10 -12.50 27.06 -8.24
C LEU A 10 -11.57 25.95 -7.74
N VAL A 11 -10.57 25.54 -8.52
CA VAL A 11 -9.59 24.51 -8.10
C VAL A 11 -8.89 24.93 -6.81
N GLN A 12 -8.50 26.20 -6.69
CA GLN A 12 -7.83 26.72 -5.50
C GLN A 12 -8.77 26.80 -4.29
N LYS A 13 -10.05 27.08 -4.51
CA LYS A 13 -11.09 27.05 -3.47
C LYS A 13 -11.36 25.63 -2.97
N TRP A 14 -11.33 24.63 -3.84
CA TRP A 14 -11.65 23.22 -3.54
C TRP A 14 -10.42 22.32 -3.43
N GLN A 15 -9.22 22.89 -3.36
CA GLN A 15 -7.93 22.18 -3.40
C GLN A 15 -7.84 20.98 -2.44
N THR A 16 -8.40 21.10 -1.24
CA THR A 16 -8.39 20.04 -0.22
C THR A 16 -9.34 18.90 -0.59
N THR A 17 -10.55 19.22 -1.05
CA THR A 17 -11.55 18.24 -1.49
C THR A 17 -11.15 17.55 -2.79
N LEU A 18 -10.58 18.31 -3.73
CA LEU A 18 -10.04 17.78 -4.97
C LEU A 18 -8.82 16.90 -4.71
N GLY A 19 -7.92 17.28 -3.80
CA GLY A 19 -6.81 16.43 -3.38
C GLY A 19 -7.30 15.10 -2.79
N LEU A 20 -8.29 15.14 -1.92
CA LEU A 20 -8.89 13.94 -1.31
C LEU A 20 -9.51 12.98 -2.33
N GLY A 21 -10.08 13.47 -3.43
CA GLY A 21 -10.63 12.62 -4.49
C GLY A 21 -9.62 12.21 -5.56
N LEU A 22 -8.73 13.13 -5.97
CA LEU A 22 -7.77 12.93 -7.05
C LEU A 22 -6.62 12.01 -6.63
N ILE A 23 -6.17 12.10 -5.38
CA ILE A 23 -5.12 11.22 -4.84
C ILE A 23 -5.51 9.75 -4.96
N PRO A 24 -6.62 9.26 -4.39
CA PRO A 24 -6.99 7.84 -4.51
C PRO A 24 -7.27 7.44 -5.96
N LEU A 25 -7.81 8.33 -6.81
CA LEU A 25 -8.02 8.04 -8.23
C LEU A 25 -6.70 7.81 -8.99
N LEU A 26 -5.72 8.67 -8.75
CA LEU A 26 -4.37 8.55 -9.33
C LEU A 26 -3.64 7.33 -8.77
N THR A 27 -3.77 7.06 -7.47
CA THR A 27 -3.23 5.88 -6.82
C THR A 27 -3.82 4.60 -7.41
N ALA A 28 -5.13 4.56 -7.67
CA ALA A 28 -5.80 3.43 -8.31
C ALA A 28 -5.33 3.21 -9.74
N GLY A 29 -5.21 4.30 -10.52
CA GLY A 29 -4.66 4.21 -11.87
C GLY A 29 -3.21 3.72 -11.88
N ALA A 30 -2.39 4.20 -10.95
CA ALA A 30 -1.00 3.76 -10.80
C ALA A 30 -0.91 2.28 -10.39
N GLU A 31 -1.76 1.83 -9.46
CA GLU A 31 -1.83 0.43 -9.02
C GLU A 31 -2.21 -0.48 -10.18
N HIS A 32 -3.27 -0.14 -10.93
CA HIS A 32 -3.69 -0.92 -12.09
C HIS A 32 -2.59 -1.05 -13.14
N VAL A 33 -1.86 0.03 -13.42
CA VAL A 33 -0.75 0.01 -14.37
C VAL A 33 0.43 -0.82 -13.83
N PHE A 34 0.79 -0.66 -12.56
CA PHE A 34 1.87 -1.45 -11.95
C PHE A 34 1.56 -2.94 -11.89
N SER A 35 0.34 -3.29 -11.49
CA SER A 35 -0.15 -4.66 -11.38
C SER A 35 -0.19 -5.35 -12.75
N THR A 36 -0.66 -4.66 -13.79
CA THR A 36 -0.80 -5.24 -15.14
C THR A 36 0.54 -5.40 -15.86
N PHE A 37 1.47 -4.45 -15.71
CA PHE A 37 2.70 -4.41 -16.51
C PHE A 37 3.95 -4.91 -15.78
N ALA A 38 4.08 -4.66 -14.48
CA ALA A 38 5.32 -4.92 -13.75
C ALA A 38 5.24 -6.13 -12.82
N PHE A 39 4.05 -6.50 -12.35
CA PHE A 39 3.90 -7.57 -11.38
C PHE A 39 3.63 -8.92 -12.06
N LYS A 40 4.59 -9.85 -11.90
CA LYS A 40 4.36 -11.27 -12.13
C LYS A 40 4.89 -12.03 -10.93
N CYS A 41 4.01 -12.69 -10.20
CA CYS A 41 4.40 -13.50 -9.04
C CYS A 41 5.30 -14.65 -9.52
N PRO A 42 6.52 -14.82 -8.98
CA PRO A 42 7.32 -16.00 -9.25
C PRO A 42 6.66 -17.22 -8.60
N CYS A 43 6.98 -18.42 -9.08
CA CYS A 43 6.42 -19.68 -8.56
C CYS A 43 7.50 -20.43 -7.79
N SER A 44 7.92 -19.85 -6.68
CA SER A 44 9.06 -20.29 -5.86
C SER A 44 8.80 -19.92 -4.41
N GLU A 45 9.62 -20.38 -3.47
CA GLU A 45 9.45 -19.99 -2.06
C GLU A 45 9.66 -18.48 -1.81
N TRP A 46 10.26 -17.77 -2.77
CA TRP A 46 10.46 -16.31 -2.72
C TRP A 46 9.19 -15.49 -3.05
N SER A 47 8.07 -16.11 -3.39
CA SER A 47 6.81 -15.42 -3.73
C SER A 47 6.30 -14.54 -2.59
N PHE A 48 6.44 -14.99 -1.34
CA PHE A 48 6.08 -14.21 -0.16
C PHE A 48 6.85 -12.89 -0.08
N LEU A 49 8.18 -12.97 -0.25
CA LEU A 49 9.05 -11.81 -0.18
C LEU A 49 8.79 -10.86 -1.36
N TYR A 50 8.64 -11.42 -2.57
CA TYR A 50 8.37 -10.63 -3.77
C TYR A 50 7.03 -9.88 -3.71
N GLY A 51 5.96 -10.55 -3.26
CA GLY A 51 4.65 -9.94 -3.04
C GLY A 51 4.69 -8.86 -1.97
N THR A 52 5.34 -9.12 -0.84
CA THR A 52 5.47 -8.15 0.28
C THR A 52 6.25 -6.91 -0.14
N VAL A 53 7.40 -7.09 -0.82
CA VAL A 53 8.23 -5.98 -1.30
C VAL A 53 7.48 -5.15 -2.33
N SER A 54 6.79 -5.79 -3.27
CA SER A 54 6.02 -5.09 -4.31
C SER A 54 4.84 -4.29 -3.74
N LEU A 55 4.27 -4.72 -2.61
CA LEU A 55 3.22 -3.97 -1.90
C LEU A 55 3.82 -2.79 -1.09
N LEU A 56 4.92 -3.02 -0.39
CA LEU A 56 5.49 -2.06 0.57
C LEU A 56 6.34 -0.97 -0.08
N VAL A 57 7.11 -1.30 -1.13
CA VAL A 57 8.04 -0.36 -1.78
C VAL A 57 7.31 0.86 -2.37
N PRO A 58 6.21 0.72 -3.13
CA PRO A 58 5.45 1.87 -3.63
C PRO A 58 4.86 2.71 -2.49
N ALA A 59 4.34 2.07 -1.44
CA ALA A 59 3.82 2.77 -0.26
C ALA A 59 4.91 3.60 0.45
N ALA A 60 6.11 3.04 0.61
CA ALA A 60 7.26 3.73 1.17
C ALA A 60 7.71 4.91 0.29
N ALA A 61 7.75 4.73 -1.03
CA ALA A 61 8.09 5.80 -1.97
C ALA A 61 7.08 6.97 -1.89
N LEU A 62 5.78 6.67 -1.86
CA LEU A 62 4.73 7.68 -1.69
C LEU A 62 4.85 8.44 -0.36
N LEU A 63 5.19 7.74 0.71
CA LEU A 63 5.42 8.34 2.03
C LEU A 63 6.62 9.30 2.01
N ILE A 64 7.75 8.90 1.41
CA ILE A 64 8.93 9.75 1.26
C ILE A 64 8.60 10.99 0.41
N LEU A 65 7.91 10.82 -0.71
CA LEU A 65 7.46 11.93 -1.55
C LEU A 65 6.52 12.88 -0.79
N GLY A 66 5.59 12.35 0.01
CA GLY A 66 4.71 13.13 0.87
C GLY A 66 5.47 14.01 1.87
N TYR A 67 6.54 13.47 2.48
CA TYR A 67 7.42 14.26 3.33
C TYR A 67 8.22 15.31 2.57
N MET A 68 8.73 14.98 1.37
CA MET A 68 9.51 15.90 0.54
C MET A 68 8.70 17.10 0.05
N ILE A 69 7.43 16.91 -0.31
CA ILE A 69 6.55 17.99 -0.80
C ILE A 69 6.10 18.92 0.33
N SER A 70 6.04 18.42 1.57
CA SER A 70 5.60 19.22 2.71
C SER A 70 6.68 20.21 3.17
N ASN A 71 6.52 21.47 2.77
CA ASN A 71 7.33 22.60 3.24
C ASN A 71 7.36 22.73 4.78
N LYS A 72 6.32 22.27 5.48
CA LYS A 72 6.28 22.25 6.95
C LYS A 72 7.27 21.24 7.53
N THR A 73 7.46 20.08 6.88
CA THR A 73 8.46 19.07 7.27
C THR A 73 9.86 19.67 7.21
N TRP A 74 10.19 20.31 6.08
CA TRP A 74 11.51 20.93 5.87
C TRP A 74 11.79 22.05 6.88
N LYS A 75 10.79 22.89 7.18
CA LYS A 75 10.92 23.94 8.22
C LYS A 75 11.09 23.37 9.62
N LEU A 76 10.39 22.27 9.96
CA LEU A 76 10.56 21.59 11.23
C LEU A 76 11.97 21.00 11.37
N PHE A 77 12.46 20.35 10.32
CA PHE A 77 13.76 19.69 10.31
C PHE A 77 14.92 20.70 10.35
N THR A 78 14.85 21.76 9.53
CA THR A 78 15.83 22.86 9.56
C THR A 78 15.77 23.64 10.87
N GLY A 79 14.57 23.91 11.40
CA GLY A 79 14.37 24.57 12.68
C GLY A 79 14.92 23.79 13.88
N LEU A 80 14.80 22.45 13.88
CA LEU A 80 15.44 21.58 14.89
C LEU A 80 16.96 21.55 14.77
N CYS A 81 17.49 21.53 13.54
CA CYS A 81 18.92 21.47 13.29
C CYS A 81 19.65 22.79 13.60
N LEU A 82 19.01 23.94 13.37
CA LEU A 82 19.56 25.27 13.64
C LEU A 82 19.47 25.67 15.12
N ASN A 83 18.46 25.17 15.85
CA ASN A 83 18.25 25.51 17.26
C ASN A 83 18.81 24.47 18.25
N LYS A 84 19.95 23.85 17.92
CA LYS A 84 20.68 22.92 18.82
C LYS A 84 21.26 23.61 20.08
N SER A 85 21.21 24.93 20.18
CA SER A 85 21.93 25.69 21.22
C SER A 85 21.18 25.91 22.54
N LYS A 86 19.84 25.75 22.63
CA LYS A 86 19.14 26.04 23.89
C LYS A 86 18.04 25.02 24.21
N ARG A 87 18.37 24.10 25.14
CA ARG A 87 17.48 23.26 25.98
C ARG A 87 16.11 22.94 25.36
N PHE A 88 15.98 21.70 24.89
CA PHE A 88 14.70 21.01 24.71
C PHE A 88 13.91 21.01 26.04
N ARG A 89 13.16 22.08 26.32
CA ARG A 89 12.14 22.08 27.38
C ARG A 89 11.03 21.14 26.93
N PHE A 90 10.58 20.24 27.81
CA PHE A 90 9.57 19.21 27.55
C PHE A 90 8.31 19.76 26.83
N LYS A 91 7.92 21.01 27.15
CA LYS A 91 6.79 21.74 26.53
C LYS A 91 7.02 22.08 25.03
N SER A 92 8.27 22.36 24.63
CA SER A 92 8.64 22.61 23.23
C SER A 92 8.74 21.31 22.42
N MET A 93 9.15 20.22 23.06
CA MET A 93 9.20 18.89 22.44
C MET A 93 7.81 18.38 22.09
N CYS A 94 6.85 18.56 23.00
CA CYS A 94 5.46 18.14 22.79
C CYS A 94 4.80 18.91 21.62
N GLY A 95 5.08 20.22 21.50
CA GLY A 95 4.61 21.02 20.36
C GLY A 95 5.23 20.59 19.01
N CYS A 96 6.53 20.29 18.99
CA CYS A 96 7.20 19.76 17.80
C CYS A 96 6.64 18.39 17.39
N LEU A 97 6.39 17.51 18.37
CA LEU A 97 5.80 16.20 18.13
C LEU A 97 4.38 16.32 17.58
N GLY A 98 3.58 17.25 18.10
CA GLY A 98 2.23 17.51 17.59
C GLY A 98 2.23 17.97 16.12
N VAL A 99 3.14 18.88 15.75
CA VAL A 99 3.28 19.33 14.35
C VAL A 99 3.80 18.20 13.46
N PHE A 100 4.76 17.40 13.93
CA PHE A 100 5.24 16.23 13.20
C PHE A 100 4.12 15.22 12.95
N LEU A 101 3.36 14.86 13.98
CA LEU A 101 2.21 13.96 13.88
C LEU A 101 1.16 14.48 12.90
N GLN A 102 0.86 15.78 12.92
CA GLN A 102 -0.09 16.37 11.97
C GLN A 102 0.40 16.22 10.52
N ILE A 103 1.70 16.40 10.27
CA ILE A 103 2.30 16.20 8.95
C ILE A 103 2.24 14.72 8.57
N THR A 104 2.64 13.82 9.47
CA THR A 104 2.61 12.38 9.24
C THR A 104 1.22 11.88 8.90
N MET A 105 0.19 12.34 9.63
CA MET A 105 -1.22 12.01 9.34
C MET A 105 -1.62 12.41 7.92
N THR A 106 -1.22 13.60 7.46
CA THR A 106 -1.50 14.03 6.09
C THR A 106 -0.70 13.26 5.04
N ALA A 107 0.54 12.89 5.34
CA ALA A 107 1.40 12.14 4.43
C ALA A 107 0.98 10.66 4.33
N MET A 108 0.37 10.09 5.38
CA MET A 108 -0.10 8.70 5.41
C MET A 108 -1.33 8.45 4.54
N VAL A 109 -2.09 9.47 4.14
CA VAL A 109 -3.29 9.31 3.31
C VAL A 109 -2.98 8.57 2.00
N ALA A 110 -1.91 8.95 1.30
CA ALA A 110 -1.53 8.31 0.04
C ALA A 110 -1.05 6.85 0.21
N PRO A 111 -0.09 6.53 1.11
CA PRO A 111 0.30 5.15 1.42
C PRO A 111 -0.86 4.26 1.86
N VAL A 112 -1.75 4.75 2.73
CA VAL A 112 -2.92 3.97 3.18
C VAL A 112 -3.87 3.71 2.02
N SER A 113 -4.13 4.72 1.18
CA SER A 113 -4.97 4.53 -0.01
C SER A 113 -4.37 3.51 -0.99
N TRP A 114 -3.04 3.51 -1.18
CA TRP A 114 -2.36 2.54 -2.03
C TRP A 114 -2.54 1.12 -1.51
N ILE A 115 -2.28 0.91 -0.23
CA ILE A 115 -2.40 -0.40 0.42
C ILE A 115 -3.84 -0.89 0.29
N ALA A 116 -4.83 -0.07 0.62
CA ALA A 116 -6.24 -0.43 0.49
C ALA A 116 -6.59 -0.87 -0.93
N ILE A 117 -6.23 -0.09 -1.96
CA ILE A 117 -6.54 -0.42 -3.36
C ILE A 117 -5.83 -1.70 -3.79
N ALA A 118 -4.55 -1.87 -3.44
CA ALA A 118 -3.78 -3.06 -3.78
C ALA A 118 -4.33 -4.34 -3.11
N LEU A 119 -4.87 -4.23 -1.89
CA LEU A 119 -5.59 -5.31 -1.20
C LEU A 119 -6.96 -5.60 -1.82
N LEU A 120 -7.69 -4.57 -2.27
CA LEU A 120 -8.96 -4.77 -2.99
C LEU A 120 -8.74 -5.51 -4.32
N ASN A 121 -7.65 -5.21 -5.03
CA ASN A 121 -7.28 -5.93 -6.25
C ASN A 121 -6.84 -7.38 -5.93
N GLY A 122 -6.26 -7.62 -4.75
CA GLY A 122 -6.01 -8.94 -4.18
C GLY A 122 -4.81 -9.69 -4.76
N VAL A 123 -4.29 -9.31 -5.92
CA VAL A 123 -3.19 -10.02 -6.62
C VAL A 123 -1.88 -10.11 -5.80
N TYR A 124 -1.56 -9.06 -5.03
CA TYR A 124 -0.36 -9.05 -4.17
C TYR A 124 -0.54 -9.93 -2.93
N PHE A 125 -1.76 -9.92 -2.37
CA PHE A 125 -2.12 -10.71 -1.19
C PHE A 125 -2.18 -12.20 -1.53
N GLU A 126 -2.74 -12.55 -2.70
CA GLU A 126 -2.73 -13.92 -3.22
C GLU A 126 -1.30 -14.45 -3.41
N CYS A 127 -0.37 -13.66 -3.97
CA CYS A 127 1.05 -14.03 -4.11
C CYS A 127 1.75 -14.18 -2.75
N ASN A 128 1.37 -13.38 -1.76
CA ASN A 128 1.91 -13.42 -0.41
C ASN A 128 1.50 -14.70 0.33
N ILE A 129 0.19 -15.02 0.31
CA ILE A 129 -0.35 -16.20 0.98
C ILE A 129 0.14 -17.51 0.36
N THR A 130 0.20 -17.60 -0.97
CA THR A 130 0.65 -18.82 -1.66
C THR A 130 2.13 -19.13 -1.41
N GLY A 131 2.96 -18.09 -1.22
CA GLY A 131 4.36 -18.23 -0.79
C GLY A 131 4.58 -18.34 0.72
N SER A 132 3.54 -18.21 1.54
CA SER A 132 3.69 -18.20 3.00
C SER A 132 3.96 -19.60 3.56
N ASN A 133 4.86 -19.70 4.54
CA ASN A 133 5.19 -20.96 5.22
C ASN A 133 4.39 -21.20 6.50
N VAL A 134 3.24 -20.51 6.65
CA VAL A 134 2.39 -20.64 7.83
C VAL A 134 1.58 -21.94 7.73
N THR A 135 1.96 -22.94 8.54
CA THR A 135 1.36 -24.28 8.55
C THR A 135 -0.15 -24.26 8.80
N HIS A 136 -0.63 -23.40 9.71
CA HIS A 136 -2.06 -23.24 10.00
C HIS A 136 -2.87 -22.68 8.83
N LEU A 137 -2.27 -21.79 8.04
CA LEU A 137 -2.92 -21.21 6.87
C LEU A 137 -2.94 -22.22 5.72
N LYS A 138 -1.84 -22.96 5.52
CA LYS A 138 -1.77 -24.06 4.55
C LYS A 138 -2.79 -25.15 4.85
N SER A 139 -2.93 -25.55 6.12
CA SER A 139 -3.88 -26.59 6.52
C SER A 139 -5.34 -26.14 6.37
N TYR A 140 -5.63 -24.86 6.61
CA TYR A 140 -6.95 -24.28 6.39
C TYR A 140 -7.30 -24.20 4.89
N LEU A 141 -6.38 -23.70 4.05
CA LEU A 141 -6.58 -23.58 2.60
C LEU A 141 -6.65 -24.95 1.90
N CYS A 142 -5.89 -25.94 2.37
CA CYS A 142 -5.89 -27.30 1.85
C CYS A 142 -6.82 -28.24 2.65
N HIS A 143 -7.72 -27.72 3.48
CA HIS A 143 -8.60 -28.55 4.30
C HIS A 143 -9.55 -29.36 3.40
N GLY A 144 -9.49 -30.69 3.48
CA GLY A 144 -10.28 -31.59 2.61
C GLY A 144 -9.71 -31.78 1.20
N ARG A 145 -8.47 -31.35 0.94
CA ARG A 145 -7.75 -31.51 -0.34
C ARG A 145 -6.61 -32.53 -0.24
N SER A 146 -6.07 -32.97 -1.37
CA SER A 146 -4.94 -33.91 -1.45
C SER A 146 -3.70 -33.45 -0.67
N ASP A 147 -2.94 -34.38 -0.08
CA ASP A 147 -1.70 -34.08 0.67
C ASP A 147 -0.66 -33.28 -0.12
N SER A 148 -0.62 -33.43 -1.45
CA SER A 148 0.26 -32.64 -2.33
C SER A 148 -0.07 -31.14 -2.37
N CYS A 149 -1.25 -30.72 -1.89
CA CYS A 149 -1.67 -29.31 -1.85
C CYS A 149 -0.75 -28.47 -0.95
N GLN A 150 -0.24 -29.01 0.16
CA GLN A 150 0.63 -28.26 1.07
C GLN A 150 2.01 -27.98 0.47
N THR A 151 2.52 -28.92 -0.31
CA THR A 151 3.83 -28.83 -0.96
C THR A 151 3.76 -27.98 -2.22
N GLU A 152 2.67 -28.07 -2.99
CA GLU A 152 2.51 -27.41 -4.29
C GLU A 152 1.75 -26.07 -4.23
N LEU A 153 1.42 -25.56 -3.04
CA LEU A 153 0.65 -24.31 -2.88
C LEU A 153 1.31 -23.11 -3.57
N HIS A 154 2.65 -23.07 -3.59
CA HIS A 154 3.45 -22.04 -4.27
C HIS A 154 3.36 -22.09 -5.81
N LYS A 155 2.82 -23.17 -6.39
CA LYS A 155 2.60 -23.33 -7.84
C LYS A 155 1.17 -23.04 -8.27
N LEU A 156 0.22 -22.95 -7.33
CA LEU A 156 -1.21 -22.78 -7.63
C LEU A 156 -1.58 -21.40 -8.21
N GLN A 157 -0.65 -20.44 -8.24
CA GLN A 157 -0.89 -19.06 -8.70
C GLN A 157 -0.63 -18.90 -10.20
N LEU A 158 -1.43 -18.07 -10.88
CA LEU A 158 -1.20 -17.67 -12.28
C LEU A 158 0.25 -17.11 -12.44
N PRO A 159 1.09 -17.63 -13.36
CA PRO A 159 0.80 -18.46 -14.54
C PRO A 159 1.30 -19.92 -14.43
N CYS A 160 1.36 -20.54 -13.25
CA CYS A 160 2.21 -21.73 -13.05
C CYS A 160 1.55 -23.10 -12.93
N ASP A 161 0.23 -23.21 -12.95
CA ASP A 161 -0.40 -24.54 -12.95
C ASP A 161 -1.66 -24.60 -13.84
N LYS A 162 -2.11 -25.80 -14.27
CA LYS A 162 -3.12 -26.05 -15.32
C LYS A 162 -4.43 -26.74 -14.88
N THR A 163 -4.56 -27.18 -13.63
CA THR A 163 -5.81 -27.72 -13.02
C THR A 163 -6.80 -26.66 -12.54
N ALA A 164 -7.86 -26.40 -13.34
CA ALA A 164 -8.78 -25.27 -13.15
C ALA A 164 -9.78 -25.40 -11.99
N ALA A 165 -10.35 -26.58 -11.72
CA ALA A 165 -11.54 -26.71 -10.86
C ALA A 165 -11.30 -26.38 -9.37
N ASP A 166 -10.17 -26.81 -8.80
CA ASP A 166 -9.86 -26.57 -7.38
C ASP A 166 -9.16 -25.24 -7.12
N ARG A 167 -8.60 -24.65 -8.18
CA ARG A 167 -7.95 -23.35 -8.10
C ARG A 167 -8.93 -22.22 -7.90
N ASP A 168 -10.02 -22.21 -8.66
CA ASP A 168 -11.00 -21.13 -8.59
C ASP A 168 -11.65 -21.06 -7.20
N ALA A 169 -11.85 -22.20 -6.54
CA ALA A 169 -12.34 -22.27 -5.16
C ALA A 169 -11.34 -21.72 -4.12
N ILE A 170 -10.05 -22.02 -4.27
CA ILE A 170 -9.01 -21.50 -3.35
C ILE A 170 -8.79 -20.01 -3.57
N LEU A 171 -8.72 -19.56 -4.82
CA LEU A 171 -8.52 -18.14 -5.17
C LEU A 171 -9.69 -17.27 -4.72
N THR A 172 -10.93 -17.75 -4.87
CA THR A 172 -12.11 -17.02 -4.36
C THR A 172 -12.07 -16.89 -2.84
N THR A 173 -11.62 -17.92 -2.13
CA THR A 173 -11.45 -17.88 -0.66
C THR A 173 -10.39 -16.86 -0.24
N ILE A 174 -9.23 -16.84 -0.91
CA ILE A 174 -8.15 -15.90 -0.62
C ILE A 174 -8.58 -14.45 -0.92
N ARG A 175 -9.24 -14.24 -2.06
CA ARG A 175 -9.75 -12.91 -2.45
C ARG A 175 -10.81 -12.41 -1.46
N ALA A 176 -11.68 -13.28 -0.98
CA ALA A 176 -12.64 -12.92 0.06
C ALA A 176 -11.95 -12.52 1.37
N GLN A 177 -10.89 -13.21 1.81
CA GLN A 177 -10.13 -12.82 3.00
C GLN A 177 -9.42 -11.48 2.85
N SER A 178 -8.92 -11.16 1.64
CA SER A 178 -8.33 -9.85 1.34
C SER A 178 -9.33 -8.69 1.49
N GLN A 179 -10.62 -8.96 1.30
CA GLN A 179 -11.70 -7.96 1.34
C GLN A 179 -12.35 -7.79 2.72
N VAL A 180 -12.20 -8.78 3.62
CA VAL A 180 -12.85 -8.80 4.94
C VAL A 180 -11.93 -8.30 6.07
N SER A 181 -10.63 -8.20 5.84
CA SER A 181 -9.70 -7.61 6.82
C SER A 181 -9.78 -6.07 6.80
N GLU A 182 -10.92 -5.54 7.25
CA GLU A 182 -11.12 -4.14 7.63
C GLU A 182 -11.77 -4.08 9.02
#